data_AF-A0A3N7FW90-F1
#
_entry.id   AF-A0A3N7FW90-F1
#
_cell.length_a   1.000
_cell.length_b   1.000
_cell.length_c   1.000
_cell.angle_alpha   90.00
_cell.angle_beta   90.00
_cell.angle_gamma   90.00
#
_symmetry.space_group_name_H-M   'P 1'
#
loop_
_entity.id
_entity.type
_entity.pdbx_description
1 polymer ?
#
loop_
_entity_poly.entity_id
_entity_poly.type
_entity_poly.pdbx_seq_one_letter_code
_entity_poly.pdbx_strand_id
1 'polypeptide(L)'
;MKRVTLYAIGGTALFYTSLGCMGYAAFGADVPGNYLTGFYKPLWLVDIANLAVIIHLIVGYQVFAQTIFAMNEKSLATRWQAHGSFFNKIYTVRLQCKQDYSFQFTPSRLLLRTANIKRGDSTWIMFQVLSLLCLVVSLVSVIGSVAGMLEHLKHAQLFHINL
;
A
#
# COMPACT_ATOMS: atom_id res chain seq x y z
N MET A 1 -21.63 -17.65 1.71
CA MET A 1 -20.23 -17.26 1.42
C MET A 1 -19.63 -18.00 0.22
N LYS A 2 -19.84 -19.31 0.05
CA LYS A 2 -19.24 -20.09 -1.06
C LYS A 2 -19.45 -19.51 -2.47
N ARG A 3 -20.64 -18.99 -2.80
CA ARG A 3 -20.91 -18.36 -4.11
C ARG A 3 -20.14 -17.05 -4.30
N VAL A 4 -20.05 -16.21 -3.26
CA VAL A 4 -19.28 -14.95 -3.30
C VAL A 4 -17.79 -15.23 -3.46
N THR A 5 -17.25 -16.18 -2.70
CA THR A 5 -15.87 -16.64 -2.84
C THR A 5 -15.60 -17.19 -4.24
N LEU A 6 -16.54 -17.99 -4.79
CA LEU A 6 -16.45 -18.52 -6.14
C LEU A 6 -16.43 -17.40 -7.19
N TYR A 7 -17.32 -16.41 -7.08
CA TYR A 7 -17.34 -15.26 -7.99
C TYR A 7 -16.08 -14.41 -7.87
N ALA A 8 -15.55 -14.22 -6.65
CA ALA A 8 -14.31 -13.46 -6.44
C ALA A 8 -13.10 -14.17 -7.06
N ILE A 9 -12.93 -15.48 -6.81
CA ILE A 9 -11.82 -16.27 -7.39
C ILE A 9 -11.97 -16.38 -8.90
N GLY A 10 -13.19 -16.65 -9.39
CA GLY A 10 -13.46 -16.71 -10.82
C GLY A 10 -13.19 -15.38 -11.52
N GLY A 11 -13.62 -14.28 -10.92
CA GLY A 11 -13.39 -12.93 -11.43
C GLY A 11 -11.90 -12.57 -11.49
N THR A 12 -11.13 -12.84 -10.45
CA THR A 12 -9.68 -12.58 -10.45
C THR A 12 -8.93 -13.48 -11.43
N ALA A 13 -9.31 -14.76 -11.54
CA ALA A 13 -8.71 -15.68 -12.51
C ALA A 13 -8.95 -15.23 -13.95
N LEU A 14 -10.18 -14.83 -14.28
CA LEU A 14 -10.52 -14.30 -15.60
C LEU A 14 -9.77 -13.00 -15.90
N PHE A 15 -9.66 -12.11 -14.92
CA PHE A 15 -8.91 -10.86 -15.05
C PHE A 15 -7.42 -11.09 -15.31
N TYR A 16 -6.76 -11.97 -14.54
CA TYR A 16 -5.34 -12.26 -14.77
C TYR A 16 -5.09 -12.99 -16.10
N THR A 17 -6.01 -13.88 -16.48
CA THR A 17 -5.94 -14.57 -17.77
C THR A 17 -6.10 -13.59 -18.93
N SER A 18 -7.05 -12.65 -18.85
CA SER A 18 -7.24 -11.65 -19.91
C SER A 18 -6.03 -10.73 -20.06
N LEU A 19 -5.40 -10.30 -18.96
CA LEU A 19 -4.15 -9.53 -18.99
C LEU A 19 -3.01 -10.30 -19.67
N GLY A 20 -2.86 -11.60 -19.38
CA GLY A 20 -1.87 -12.45 -20.04
C GLY A 20 -2.11 -12.60 -21.54
N CYS A 21 -3.35 -12.86 -21.94
CA CYS A 21 -3.74 -12.94 -23.36
C CYS A 21 -3.48 -11.61 -24.09
N MET A 22 -3.84 -10.48 -23.48
CA MET A 22 -3.60 -9.15 -24.05
C MET A 22 -2.11 -8.84 -24.15
N GLY A 23 -1.32 -9.18 -23.13
CA GLY A 23 0.12 -9.02 -23.14
C GLY A 23 0.79 -9.80 -24.28
N TYR A 24 0.43 -11.07 -24.43
CA TYR A 24 0.90 -11.90 -25.55
C TYR A 24 0.43 -11.38 -26.91
N ALA A 25 -0.81 -10.89 -27.02
CA ALA A 25 -1.31 -10.30 -28.25
C ALA A 25 -0.56 -9.01 -28.64
N ALA A 26 -0.07 -8.24 -27.65
CA ALA A 26 0.64 -6.98 -27.88
C ALA A 26 2.13 -7.17 -28.20
N PHE A 27 2.81 -8.12 -27.54
CA PHE A 27 4.27 -8.28 -27.62
C PHE A 27 4.74 -9.64 -28.17
N GLY A 28 3.83 -10.59 -28.40
CA GLY A 28 4.14 -11.91 -28.91
C GLY A 28 5.03 -12.73 -27.97
N ALA A 29 6.07 -13.37 -28.52
CA ALA A 29 7.02 -14.16 -27.74
C ALA A 29 8.00 -13.30 -26.91
N ASP A 30 8.14 -12.02 -27.25
CA ASP A 30 9.09 -11.10 -26.63
C ASP A 30 8.45 -10.27 -25.50
N VAL A 31 7.45 -10.81 -24.80
CA VAL A 31 6.76 -10.13 -23.68
C VAL A 31 7.76 -9.85 -22.55
N PRO A 32 7.97 -8.56 -22.18
CA PRO A 32 8.81 -8.22 -21.04
C PRO A 32 8.14 -8.58 -19.73
N GLY A 33 8.94 -8.93 -18.70
CA GLY A 33 8.43 -9.28 -17.37
C GLY A 33 7.63 -8.17 -16.67
N ASN A 34 7.83 -6.91 -17.08
CA ASN A 34 6.94 -5.80 -16.77
C ASN A 34 6.33 -5.29 -18.08
N TYR A 35 5.01 -5.42 -18.25
CA TYR A 35 4.33 -4.95 -19.46
C TYR A 35 4.60 -3.47 -19.77
N LEU A 36 4.78 -2.64 -18.73
CA LEU A 36 5.01 -1.21 -18.89
C LEU A 36 6.36 -0.86 -19.51
N THR A 37 7.36 -1.76 -19.48
CA THR A 37 8.66 -1.52 -20.13
C THR A 37 8.66 -1.86 -21.61
N GLY A 38 7.62 -2.56 -22.11
CA GLY A 38 7.48 -2.88 -23.52
C GLY A 38 6.95 -1.71 -24.36
N PHE A 39 6.33 -0.71 -23.73
CA PHE A 39 5.72 0.44 -24.41
C PHE A 39 6.68 1.63 -24.46
N TYR A 40 7.17 1.96 -25.66
CA TYR A 40 8.10 3.08 -25.85
C TYR A 40 7.42 4.42 -26.15
N LYS A 41 6.19 4.41 -26.71
CA LYS A 41 5.40 5.61 -27.00
C LYS A 41 3.89 5.33 -26.91
N PRO A 42 3.07 6.27 -26.43
CA PRO A 42 3.45 7.55 -25.83
C PRO A 42 3.83 7.42 -24.34
N LEU A 43 4.93 8.08 -23.94
CA LEU A 43 5.53 7.94 -22.60
C LEU A 43 4.61 8.40 -21.45
N TRP A 44 3.81 9.45 -21.65
CA TRP A 44 2.90 9.97 -20.62
C TRP A 44 1.87 8.91 -20.14
N LEU A 45 1.47 7.99 -21.02
CA LEU A 45 0.52 6.93 -20.67
C LEU A 45 1.19 5.86 -19.80
N VAL A 46 2.47 5.58 -20.06
CA VAL A 46 3.31 4.69 -19.25
C VAL A 46 3.54 5.29 -17.86
N ASP A 47 3.74 6.60 -17.77
CA ASP A 47 3.91 7.30 -16.49
C ASP A 47 2.63 7.25 -15.63
N ILE A 48 1.45 7.48 -16.23
CA ILE A 48 0.18 7.35 -15.52
C ILE A 48 -0.07 5.91 -15.05
N ALA A 49 0.25 4.92 -15.90
CA ALA A 49 0.11 3.51 -15.54
C ALA A 49 1.03 3.14 -14.37
N ASN A 50 2.28 3.60 -14.38
CA ASN A 50 3.21 3.42 -13.27
C ASN A 50 2.68 4.07 -11.98
N LEU A 51 2.19 5.33 -12.05
CA LEU A 51 1.61 6.03 -10.90
C LEU A 51 0.41 5.27 -10.31
N ALA A 52 -0.46 4.73 -11.16
CA ALA A 52 -1.60 3.92 -10.73
C ALA A 52 -1.15 2.65 -9.98
N VAL A 53 -0.10 1.98 -10.46
CA VAL A 53 0.51 0.82 -9.77
C VAL A 53 1.02 1.24 -8.40
N ILE A 54 1.74 2.36 -8.28
CA ILE A 54 2.26 2.85 -6.99
C ILE A 54 1.13 3.12 -6.00
N ILE A 55 0.09 3.85 -6.42
CA ILE A 55 -1.08 4.14 -5.58
C ILE A 55 -1.77 2.84 -5.15
N HIS A 56 -1.94 1.88 -6.08
CA HIS A 56 -2.52 0.58 -5.78
C HIS A 56 -1.72 -0.20 -4.72
N LEU A 57 -0.39 -0.21 -4.83
CA LEU A 57 0.47 -0.86 -3.83
C LEU A 57 0.39 -0.18 -2.46
N ILE A 58 0.35 1.15 -2.39
CA ILE A 58 0.22 1.89 -1.12
C ILE A 58 -1.11 1.58 -0.43
N VAL A 59 -2.22 1.58 -1.17
CA VAL A 59 -3.55 1.27 -0.61
C VAL A 59 -3.61 -0.19 -0.17
N GLY A 60 -3.10 -1.11 -1.00
CA GLY A 60 -3.00 -2.52 -0.65
C GLY A 60 -2.23 -2.71 0.66
N TYR A 61 -1.05 -2.10 0.77
CA TYR A 61 -0.25 -2.10 1.99
C TYR A 61 -1.05 -1.67 3.22
N GLN A 62 -1.76 -0.54 3.14
CA GLN A 62 -2.48 0.01 4.28
C GLN A 62 -3.54 -0.96 4.80
N VAL A 63 -4.31 -1.57 3.88
CA VAL A 63 -5.39 -2.52 4.22
C VAL A 63 -4.83 -3.85 4.76
N PHE A 64 -3.76 -4.38 4.15
CA PHE A 64 -3.13 -5.62 4.61
C PHE A 64 -2.47 -5.45 5.98
N ALA A 65 -1.71 -4.37 6.18
CA ALA A 65 -1.04 -4.09 7.44
C ALA A 65 -2.05 -3.98 8.60
N GLN A 66 -3.15 -3.25 8.41
CA GLN A 66 -4.20 -3.10 9.43
C GLN A 66 -4.77 -4.45 9.88
N THR A 67 -4.97 -5.38 8.94
CA THR A 67 -5.51 -6.70 9.25
C THR A 67 -4.53 -7.53 10.10
N ILE A 68 -3.25 -7.54 9.72
CA ILE A 68 -2.20 -8.25 10.46
C ILE A 68 -2.02 -7.66 11.87
N PHE A 69 -2.00 -6.32 11.98
CA PHE A 69 -1.95 -5.65 13.29
C PHE A 69 -3.16 -6.00 14.16
N ALA A 70 -4.37 -6.03 13.59
CA ALA A 70 -5.58 -6.39 14.33
C ALA A 70 -5.56 -7.85 14.82
N MET A 71 -5.05 -8.78 14.00
CA MET A 71 -4.88 -10.19 14.40
C MET A 71 -3.88 -10.32 15.56
N ASN A 72 -2.72 -9.68 15.45
CA ASN A 72 -1.69 -9.70 16.49
C ASN A 72 -2.20 -9.07 17.79
N GLU A 73 -2.90 -7.94 17.70
CA GLU A 73 -3.46 -7.27 18.85
C GLU A 73 -4.52 -8.13 19.55
N LYS A 74 -5.37 -8.83 18.80
CA LYS A 74 -6.36 -9.74 19.37
C LYS A 74 -5.70 -10.92 20.09
N SER A 75 -4.68 -11.54 19.47
CA SER A 75 -3.93 -12.63 20.09
C SER A 75 -3.22 -12.19 21.37
N LEU A 76 -2.64 -10.99 21.38
CA LEU A 76 -2.00 -10.40 22.57
C LEU A 76 -3.03 -10.04 23.64
N ALA A 77 -4.17 -9.45 23.26
CA ALA A 77 -5.25 -9.15 24.18
C ALA A 77 -5.73 -10.42 24.90
N THR A 78 -5.91 -11.53 24.19
CA THR A 78 -6.29 -12.81 24.82
C THR A 78 -5.21 -13.34 25.75
N ARG A 79 -3.91 -13.20 25.41
CA ARG A 79 -2.79 -13.63 26.27
C ARG A 79 -2.62 -12.78 27.53
N TRP A 80 -2.83 -11.46 27.43
CA TRP A 80 -2.62 -10.52 28.54
C TRP A 80 -3.86 -10.23 29.38
N GLN A 81 -5.07 -10.45 28.87
CA GLN A 81 -6.29 -10.40 29.68
C GLN A 81 -6.28 -11.45 30.82
N ALA A 82 -5.46 -12.49 30.70
CA ALA A 82 -5.24 -13.46 31.78
C ALA A 82 -4.52 -12.86 33.01
N HIS A 83 -3.91 -11.67 32.93
CA HIS A 83 -3.03 -11.11 33.97
C HIS A 83 -3.51 -9.80 34.62
N GLY A 84 -4.71 -9.29 34.31
CA GLY A 84 -5.31 -8.20 35.09
C GLY A 84 -6.25 -7.23 34.33
N SER A 85 -7.31 -6.81 35.03
CA SER A 85 -8.46 -5.98 34.59
C SER A 85 -8.13 -4.56 34.06
N PHE A 86 -6.89 -4.10 34.18
CA PHE A 86 -6.52 -2.69 33.91
C PHE A 86 -6.57 -2.30 32.42
N PHE A 87 -6.41 -3.25 31.49
CA PHE A 87 -6.25 -2.98 30.04
C PHE A 87 -7.57 -2.73 29.27
N ASN A 88 -8.75 -2.97 29.86
CA ASN A 88 -10.02 -2.88 29.13
C ASN A 88 -10.86 -1.64 29.47
N LYS A 89 -10.32 -0.72 30.27
CA LYS A 89 -11.07 0.49 30.66
C LYS A 89 -11.10 1.48 29.49
N ILE A 90 -12.28 1.68 28.92
CA ILE A 90 -12.53 2.64 27.85
C ILE A 90 -12.58 4.03 28.49
N TYR A 91 -11.68 4.93 28.07
CA TYR A 91 -11.69 6.32 28.51
C TYR A 91 -12.33 7.16 27.42
N THR A 92 -13.37 7.90 27.78
CA THR A 92 -14.04 8.84 26.88
C THR A 92 -13.58 10.25 27.23
N VAL A 93 -12.77 10.86 26.37
CA VAL A 93 -12.50 12.31 26.49
C VAL A 93 -13.51 13.04 25.62
N ARG A 94 -14.33 13.83 26.29
CA ARG A 94 -15.25 14.75 25.62
C ARG A 94 -14.53 16.07 25.46
N LEU A 95 -14.11 16.37 24.23
CA LEU A 95 -13.56 17.68 23.88
C LEU A 95 -14.74 18.62 23.67
N GLN A 96 -15.03 19.46 24.67
CA GLN A 96 -16.01 20.53 24.53
C GLN A 96 -15.41 21.66 23.67
N CYS A 97 -15.38 21.47 22.35
CA CYS A 97 -15.03 22.52 21.42
C CYS A 97 -16.04 22.54 20.27
N LYS A 98 -17.11 23.33 20.47
CA LYS A 98 -18.20 23.71 19.53
C LYS A 98 -18.94 22.61 18.74
N GLN A 99 -18.45 21.38 18.70
CA GLN A 99 -19.06 20.23 18.05
C GLN A 99 -18.74 19.00 18.90
N ASP A 100 -19.77 18.29 19.35
CA ASP A 100 -19.64 17.13 20.24
C ASP A 100 -18.97 15.94 19.51
N TYR A 101 -17.64 15.95 19.46
CA TYR A 101 -16.85 14.78 19.10
C TYR A 101 -16.43 14.06 20.38
N SER A 102 -17.08 12.93 20.66
CA SER A 102 -16.64 12.04 21.75
C SER A 102 -15.52 11.13 21.22
N PHE A 103 -14.30 11.34 21.68
CA PHE A 103 -13.17 10.48 21.33
C PHE A 103 -13.05 9.37 22.38
N GLN A 104 -13.36 8.14 21.98
CA GLN A 104 -13.17 6.96 22.81
C GLN A 104 -11.79 6.38 22.53
N PHE A 105 -10.91 6.36 23.54
CA PHE A 105 -9.61 5.71 23.42
C PHE A 105 -9.43 4.68 24.52
N THR A 106 -8.87 3.53 24.14
CA THR A 106 -8.45 2.50 25.10
C THR A 106 -6.93 2.56 25.21
N PRO A 107 -6.36 2.92 26.38
CA PRO A 107 -4.92 3.10 26.56
C PRO A 107 -4.13 1.81 26.36
N SER A 108 -4.76 0.63 26.46
CA SER A 108 -4.15 -0.65 26.12
C SER A 108 -3.64 -0.73 24.69
N ARG A 109 -4.39 -0.19 23.72
CA ARG A 109 -3.99 -0.19 22.29
C ARG A 109 -2.79 0.72 22.03
N LEU A 110 -2.67 1.81 22.79
CA LEU A 110 -1.57 2.78 22.68
C LEU A 110 -0.31 2.29 23.40
N LEU A 111 -0.46 1.71 24.60
CA LEU A 111 0.67 1.19 25.39
C LEU A 111 1.22 -0.14 24.83
N LEU A 112 0.38 -1.05 24.31
CA LEU A 112 0.85 -2.26 23.62
C LEU A 112 1.63 -1.94 22.33
N ARG A 113 1.26 -0.85 21.64
CA ARG A 113 1.93 -0.37 20.42
C ARG A 113 3.34 0.17 20.69
N THR A 114 3.56 0.73 21.88
CA THR A 114 4.86 1.30 22.28
C THR A 114 5.71 0.34 23.10
N ALA A 115 5.11 -0.54 23.93
CA ALA A 115 5.83 -1.37 24.89
C ALA A 115 6.15 -2.80 24.41
N ASN A 116 5.41 -3.34 23.43
CA ASN A 116 5.41 -4.79 23.21
C ASN A 116 6.06 -5.27 21.91
N ILE A 117 6.72 -4.38 21.15
CA ILE A 117 7.62 -4.84 20.10
C ILE A 117 9.04 -4.84 20.63
N LYS A 118 9.47 -6.00 21.16
CA LYS A 118 10.90 -6.21 21.46
C LYS A 118 11.67 -6.01 20.15
N ARG A 119 12.64 -5.11 20.17
CA ARG A 119 13.55 -4.83 19.05
C ARG A 119 14.26 -6.16 18.69
N GLY A 120 13.78 -6.85 17.66
CA GLY A 120 14.28 -8.18 17.24
C GLY A 120 13.24 -9.31 17.13
N ASP A 121 11.98 -9.12 17.52
CA ASP A 121 10.92 -10.12 17.26
C ASP A 121 10.61 -10.23 15.75
N SER A 122 10.25 -11.41 15.26
CA SER A 122 9.96 -11.65 13.82
C SER A 122 8.88 -10.72 13.29
N THR A 123 7.90 -10.38 14.13
CA THR A 123 6.84 -9.42 13.81
C THR A 123 7.38 -8.01 13.60
N TRP A 124 8.37 -7.58 14.41
CA TRP A 124 9.06 -6.30 14.25
C TRP A 124 9.86 -6.26 12.97
N ILE A 125 10.63 -7.33 12.70
CA ILE A 125 11.45 -7.45 11.50
C ILE A 125 10.57 -7.42 10.27
N MET A 126 9.43 -8.12 10.27
CA MET A 126 8.46 -8.09 9.18
C MET A 126 7.94 -6.65 8.95
N PHE A 127 7.55 -5.92 9.99
CA PHE A 127 7.11 -4.52 9.84
C PHE A 127 8.23 -3.58 9.39
N GLN A 128 9.45 -3.80 9.84
CA GLN A 128 10.62 -3.00 9.47
C GLN A 128 11.00 -3.22 7.99
N VAL A 129 11.04 -4.48 7.55
CA VAL A 129 11.31 -4.85 6.14
C VAL A 129 10.20 -4.31 5.24
N LEU A 130 8.95 -4.45 5.66
CA LEU A 130 7.79 -3.97 4.92
C LEU A 130 7.81 -2.42 4.77
N SER A 131 8.20 -1.69 5.82
CA SER A 131 8.40 -0.23 5.76
C SER A 131 9.56 0.17 4.84
N LEU A 132 10.70 -0.53 4.92
CA LEU A 132 11.86 -0.29 4.05
C LEU A 132 11.53 -0.55 2.57
N LEU A 133 10.79 -1.62 2.28
CA LEU A 133 10.34 -1.91 0.92
C LEU A 133 9.42 -0.80 0.38
N CYS A 134 8.49 -0.31 1.21
CA CYS A 134 7.61 0.81 0.84
C CYS A 134 8.40 2.10 0.56
N LEU A 135 9.43 2.37 1.37
CA LEU A 135 10.34 3.50 1.16
C LEU A 135 11.08 3.37 -0.17
N VAL A 136 11.60 2.19 -0.49
CA VAL A 136 12.32 1.93 -1.75
C VAL A 136 11.41 2.10 -2.95
N VAL A 137 10.19 1.51 -2.91
CA VAL A 137 9.20 1.66 -3.99
C VAL A 137 8.85 3.13 -4.21
N SER A 138 8.66 3.91 -3.13
CA SER A 138 8.39 5.35 -3.23
C SER A 138 9.56 6.12 -3.83
N LEU A 139 10.80 5.76 -3.48
CA LEU A 139 12.01 6.39 -4.03
C LEU A 139 12.17 6.12 -5.52
N VAL A 140 12.02 4.87 -5.93
CA VAL A 140 12.11 4.45 -7.35
C VAL A 140 11.02 5.14 -8.19
N SER A 141 9.80 5.22 -7.65
CA SER A 141 8.69 5.97 -8.23
C SER A 141 9.03 7.46 -8.46
N VAL A 142 9.54 8.14 -7.42
CA VAL A 142 9.90 9.56 -7.50
C VAL A 142 11.00 9.77 -8.54
N ILE A 143 12.03 8.92 -8.55
CA ILE A 143 13.11 9.00 -9.54
C ILE A 143 12.58 8.80 -10.95
N GLY A 144 11.72 7.80 -11.18
CA GLY A 144 11.08 7.56 -12.48
C GLY A 144 10.25 8.75 -12.96
N SER A 145 9.43 9.32 -12.08
CA SER A 145 8.60 10.49 -12.37
C SER A 145 9.43 11.74 -12.69
N VAL A 146 10.49 11.99 -11.92
CA VAL A 146 11.41 13.12 -12.17
C VAL A 146 12.19 12.93 -13.48
N ALA A 147 12.64 11.70 -13.78
CA ALA A 147 13.31 11.41 -15.04
C ALA A 147 12.39 11.61 -16.25
N GLY A 148 11.15 11.11 -16.19
CA GLY A 148 10.14 11.32 -17.23
C GLY A 148 9.78 12.80 -17.42
N MET A 149 9.66 13.57 -16.32
CA MET A 149 9.46 15.02 -16.39
C MET A 149 10.63 15.75 -17.05
N LEU A 150 11.88 15.39 -16.72
CA LEU A 150 13.06 16.01 -17.31
C LEU A 150 13.15 15.75 -18.82
N GLU A 151 12.78 14.54 -19.24
CA GLU A 151 12.77 14.15 -20.64
C GLU A 151 11.67 14.91 -21.41
N HIS A 152 10.50 15.09 -20.81
CA HIS A 152 9.42 15.89 -21.36
C HIS A 152 9.81 17.38 -21.50
N LEU A 153 10.52 17.93 -20.51
CA LEU A 153 11.01 19.32 -20.56
C LEU A 153 12.08 19.53 -21.64
N LYS A 154 12.95 18.55 -21.87
CA LYS A 154 13.92 18.60 -22.99
C LYS A 154 13.25 18.65 -24.36
N HIS A 155 12.12 17.97 -24.52
CA HIS A 155 11.35 18.01 -25.76
C HIS A 155 10.43 19.26 -25.86
N ALA A 156 9.97 19.80 -24.72
CA ALA A 156 9.08 20.96 -24.66
C ALA A 156 9.81 22.33 -24.77
N GLN A 157 11.07 22.44 -24.32
CA GLN A 157 11.90 23.65 -24.47
C GLN A 157 12.43 23.87 -25.90
N LEU A 158 12.12 22.98 -26.84
CA LEU A 158 12.47 23.13 -28.26
C LEU A 158 11.41 23.90 -29.07
N PHE A 159 10.64 24.78 -28.41
CA PHE A 159 9.81 25.78 -29.08
C PHE A 159 10.35 27.20 -28.80
N HIS A 160 11.11 27.69 -29.78
CA HIS A 160 11.25 29.11 -30.15
C HIS A 160 11.49 30.13 -29.02
N ILE A 161 12.75 30.35 -28.66
CA ILE A 161 13.22 31.69 -28.31
C ILE A 161 14.19 32.11 -29.42
N ASN A 162 13.65 32.82 -30.41
CA ASN A 162 14.46 33.67 -31.29
C ASN A 162 14.89 34.87 -30.45
N LEU A 163 16.19 35.01 -30.22
CA LEU A 163 16.82 36.32 -30.12
C LEU A 163 17.95 36.39 -31.15
#